data_AF-A0A1E7LBQ4-F1
#
_entry.id   AF-A0A1E7LBQ4-F1
#
_cell.length_a   1.000
_cell.length_b   1.000
_cell.length_c   1.000
_cell.angle_alpha   90.00
_cell.angle_beta   90.00
_cell.angle_gamma   90.00
#
_symmetry.space_group_name_H-M   'P 1'
#
loop_
_entity.id
_entity.type
_entity.pdbx_description
1 polymer ?
#
loop_
_entity_poly.entity_id
_entity_poly.type
_entity_poly.pdbx_seq_one_letter_code
_entity_poly.pdbx_strand_id
1 'polypeptide(L)'
;MTRCSADTTRCPAAHPADPTGCTGRPLVTVLDRDNAGAEGCEHHAARLLATVAGGRVYGLPHDTGGAAVLVFRAAGGLGPWPWSDSGRPAAESIADVART
;
A
#
# COMPACT_ATOMS: atom_id res chain seq x y z
N MET A 1 1.31 14.05 32.01
CA MET A 1 1.29 14.46 30.58
C MET A 1 2.29 13.57 29.85
N THR A 2 1.86 12.40 29.40
CA THR A 2 2.73 11.43 28.70
C THR A 2 2.86 11.88 27.25
N ARG A 3 4.10 12.05 26.77
CA ARG A 3 4.37 12.37 25.37
C ARG A 3 4.11 11.15 24.48
N CYS A 4 3.38 11.33 23.40
CA CYS A 4 3.42 10.48 22.22
C CYS A 4 4.78 10.66 21.54
N SER A 5 5.68 9.67 21.62
CA SER A 5 6.82 9.61 20.69
C SER A 5 6.35 8.90 19.42
N ALA A 6 6.15 9.70 18.37
CA ALA A 6 6.01 9.23 17.00
C ALA A 6 7.39 8.82 16.48
N ASP A 7 7.74 7.55 16.63
CA ASP A 7 8.76 6.88 15.83
C ASP A 7 8.12 5.59 15.26
N THR A 8 7.55 5.65 14.05
CA THR A 8 8.20 5.16 12.82
C THR A 8 8.07 3.65 12.62
N THR A 9 6.86 3.14 12.39
CA THR A 9 6.74 1.97 11.52
C THR A 9 5.58 2.24 10.58
N ARG A 10 5.90 2.87 9.45
CA ARG A 10 4.97 2.94 8.33
C ARG A 10 4.52 1.51 8.02
N CYS A 11 3.27 1.33 7.59
CA CYS A 11 2.80 -0.02 7.29
C CYS A 11 3.68 -0.66 6.20
N PRO A 12 3.82 -2.00 6.17
CA PRO A 12 4.66 -2.68 5.18
C PRO A 12 4.38 -2.28 3.72
N ALA A 13 3.15 -1.90 3.38
CA ALA A 13 2.79 -1.42 2.04
C ALA A 13 3.29 0.01 1.70
N ALA A 14 3.81 0.76 2.68
CA ALA A 14 4.25 2.13 2.48
C ALA A 14 5.65 2.17 1.86
N HIS A 15 5.74 2.63 0.62
CA HIS A 15 7.04 2.78 -0.06
C HIS A 15 7.92 3.80 0.68
N PRO A 16 9.24 3.54 0.88
CA PRO A 16 10.12 4.45 1.61
C PRO A 16 10.13 5.89 1.07
N ALA A 17 10.08 6.05 -0.26
CA ALA A 17 10.03 7.36 -0.93
C ALA A 17 8.64 8.02 -0.96
N ASP A 18 7.56 7.34 -0.56
CA ASP A 18 6.25 7.99 -0.44
C ASP A 18 6.29 8.90 0.80
N PRO A 19 6.13 10.24 0.70
CA PRO A 19 6.25 11.12 1.87
C PRO A 19 5.02 11.09 2.79
N THR A 20 3.94 10.44 2.39
CA THR A 20 2.66 10.49 3.12
C THR A 20 2.63 9.55 4.32
N GLY A 21 2.07 10.03 5.43
CA GLY A 21 1.83 9.22 6.63
C GLY A 21 0.73 8.18 6.45
N CYS A 22 0.69 7.18 7.32
CA CYS A 22 -0.39 6.18 7.33
C CYS A 22 -1.71 6.82 7.78
N THR A 23 -2.83 6.41 7.20
CA THR A 23 -4.18 6.87 7.62
C THR A 23 -4.82 5.98 8.69
N GLY A 24 -4.10 4.96 9.16
CA GLY A 24 -4.58 4.04 10.17
C GLY A 24 -3.69 2.79 10.28
N ARG A 25 -4.20 1.78 10.98
CA ARG A 25 -3.57 0.46 11.08
C ARG A 25 -3.70 -0.32 9.76
N PRO A 26 -2.89 -1.36 9.54
CA PRO A 26 -3.12 -2.27 8.42
C PRO A 26 -4.48 -2.95 8.49
N LEU A 27 -5.22 -2.91 7.39
CA LEU A 27 -6.55 -3.52 7.24
C LEU A 27 -6.60 -4.51 6.08
N VAL A 28 -5.65 -4.42 5.15
CA VAL A 28 -5.59 -5.26 3.96
C VAL A 28 -4.18 -5.79 3.74
N THR A 29 -4.07 -6.86 2.97
CA THR A 29 -2.83 -7.32 2.35
C THR A 29 -2.93 -7.14 0.85
N VAL A 30 -1.91 -6.54 0.25
CA VAL A 30 -1.71 -6.52 -1.20
C VAL A 30 -0.79 -7.67 -1.56
N LEU A 31 -1.18 -8.48 -2.53
CA LEU A 31 -0.38 -9.56 -3.09
C LEU A 31 0.02 -9.24 -4.53
N ASP A 32 1.25 -9.57 -4.91
CA ASP A 32 1.64 -9.62 -6.31
C ASP A 32 1.22 -10.95 -6.99
N ARG A 33 1.64 -11.11 -8.25
CA ARG A 33 1.40 -12.29 -9.07
C ARG A 33 1.99 -13.58 -8.50
N ASP A 34 3.07 -13.47 -7.73
CA ASP A 34 3.80 -14.59 -7.14
C ASP A 34 3.34 -14.88 -5.70
N ASN A 35 2.30 -14.19 -5.24
CA ASN A 35 1.75 -14.23 -3.88
C ASN A 35 2.71 -13.71 -2.79
N ALA A 36 3.74 -12.93 -3.14
CA ALA A 36 4.42 -12.12 -2.14
C ALA A 36 3.48 -10.99 -1.71
N GLY A 37 3.49 -10.66 -0.41
CA GLY A 37 2.49 -9.80 0.19
C GLY A 37 3.04 -8.71 1.08
N ALA A 38 2.30 -7.59 1.15
CA ALA A 38 2.55 -6.51 2.10
C ALA A 38 1.23 -6.03 2.72
N GLU A 39 1.18 -6.03 4.05
CA GLU A 39 0.06 -5.48 4.81
C GLU A 39 0.07 -3.94 4.76
N GLY A 40 -1.10 -3.35 4.58
CA GLY A 40 -1.23 -1.91 4.39
C GLY A 40 -2.47 -1.31 5.04
N CYS A 41 -2.35 -0.05 5.47
CA CYS A 41 -3.53 0.80 5.68
C CYS A 41 -4.18 1.10 4.33
N GLU A 42 -5.43 1.56 4.32
CA GLU A 42 -6.18 1.81 3.07
C GLU A 42 -5.42 2.71 2.09
N HIS A 43 -4.76 3.74 2.62
CA HIS A 43 -4.02 4.72 1.81
C HIS A 43 -2.80 4.13 1.12
N HIS A 44 -1.88 3.50 1.88
CA HIS A 44 -0.66 2.94 1.28
C HIS A 44 -0.93 1.65 0.52
N ALA A 45 -1.93 0.86 0.90
CA ALA A 45 -2.33 -0.31 0.13
C ALA A 45 -2.88 0.08 -1.25
N ALA A 46 -3.66 1.16 -1.35
CA ALA A 46 -4.15 1.63 -2.65
C ALA A 46 -3.01 2.06 -3.57
N ARG A 47 -2.02 2.78 -3.01
CA ARG A 47 -0.84 3.23 -3.75
C ARG A 47 0.08 2.09 -4.17
N LEU A 48 0.29 1.10 -3.30
CA LEU A 48 1.02 -0.12 -3.64
C LEU A 48 0.29 -0.91 -4.72
N LEU A 49 -1.02 -1.11 -4.57
CA LEU A 49 -1.84 -1.84 -5.55
C LEU A 49 -1.82 -1.17 -6.93
N ALA A 50 -1.85 0.16 -6.99
CA ALA A 50 -1.72 0.90 -8.25
C ALA A 50 -0.33 0.77 -8.89
N THR A 51 0.69 0.44 -8.09
CA THR A 51 2.09 0.36 -8.53
C THR A 51 2.49 -1.04 -8.97
N VAL A 52 1.87 -2.11 -8.45
CA VAL A 52 2.23 -3.50 -8.80
C VAL A 52 1.29 -4.06 -9.89
N ALA A 53 1.88 -4.50 -11.00
CA ALA A 53 1.17 -5.13 -12.10
C ALA A 53 0.55 -6.46 -11.67
N GLY A 54 -0.73 -6.68 -12.00
CA GLY A 54 -1.45 -7.90 -11.61
C GLY A 54 -1.69 -8.02 -10.09
N GLY A 55 -1.52 -6.94 -9.34
CA GLY A 55 -1.77 -6.91 -7.91
C GLY A 55 -3.19 -7.27 -7.53
N ARG A 56 -3.33 -7.91 -6.37
CA ARG A 56 -4.62 -8.26 -5.76
C ARG A 56 -4.65 -7.75 -4.33
N VAL A 57 -5.83 -7.38 -3.84
CA VAL A 57 -6.03 -6.92 -2.46
C VAL A 57 -7.03 -7.82 -1.74
N TYR A 58 -6.71 -8.15 -0.49
CA TYR A 58 -7.54 -8.96 0.39
C TYR A 58 -7.67 -8.29 1.75
N GLY A 59 -8.85 -8.36 2.36
CA GLY A 59 -9.07 -7.88 3.73
C GLY A 59 -8.36 -8.78 4.72
N LEU A 60 -7.77 -8.20 5.77
CA LEU A 60 -7.27 -8.95 6.91
C LEU A 60 -8.45 -9.47 7.77
N PRO A 61 -8.26 -10.50 8.59
CA PRO A 61 -9.36 -11.10 9.37
C PRO A 61 -10.12 -10.13 10.30
N HIS A 62 -9.48 -9.02 10.69
CA HIS A 62 -10.07 -7.97 11.53
C HIS A 62 -10.68 -6.80 10.74
N ASP A 63 -10.65 -6.83 9.41
CA ASP A 63 -11.36 -5.86 8.58
C ASP A 63 -12.86 -6.18 8.59
N THR A 64 -13.63 -5.34 9.27
CA THR A 64 -15.09 -5.42 9.33
C THR A 64 -15.77 -4.40 8.42
N GLY A 65 -14.99 -3.53 7.75
CA GLY A 65 -15.48 -2.40 6.97
C GLY A 65 -15.47 -2.62 5.46
N GLY A 66 -14.92 -3.74 4.97
CA GLY A 66 -14.75 -3.98 3.55
C GLY A 66 -13.63 -3.11 2.94
N ALA A 67 -12.58 -2.85 3.72
CA ALA A 67 -11.43 -2.04 3.34
C ALA A 67 -10.80 -2.49 2.02
N ALA A 68 -10.79 -3.80 1.72
CA ALA A 68 -10.28 -4.32 0.44
C ALA A 68 -11.00 -3.73 -0.79
N VAL A 69 -12.32 -3.56 -0.72
CA VAL A 69 -13.11 -2.96 -1.82
C VAL A 69 -12.81 -1.47 -1.95
N LEU A 70 -12.68 -0.76 -0.82
CA LEU A 70 -12.34 0.67 -0.80
C LEU A 70 -10.95 0.90 -1.39
N VAL A 71 -9.97 0.08 -1.00
CA VAL A 71 -8.61 0.08 -1.54
C VAL A 71 -8.59 -0.19 -3.03
N PHE A 72 -9.30 -1.23 -3.49
CA PHE A 72 -9.36 -1.56 -4.92
C PHE A 72 -9.93 -0.39 -5.75
N ARG A 73 -11.00 0.24 -5.28
CA ARG A 73 -11.59 1.41 -5.94
C ARG A 73 -10.65 2.61 -5.94
N ALA A 74 -9.99 2.88 -4.82
CA ALA A 74 -9.04 3.97 -4.71
C ALA A 74 -7.83 3.78 -5.64
N ALA A 75 -7.28 2.56 -5.69
CA ALA A 75 -6.16 2.22 -6.57
C ALA A 75 -6.49 2.43 -8.05
N GLY A 76 -7.73 2.12 -8.49
CA GLY A 76 -8.17 2.35 -9.87
C GLY A 76 -8.20 3.82 -10.30
N GLY A 77 -8.16 4.76 -9.36
CA GLY A 77 -8.04 6.20 -9.62
C GLY A 77 -6.60 6.72 -9.61
N LEU A 78 -5.61 5.87 -9.33
CA LEU A 78 -4.20 6.24 -9.21
C LEU A 78 -3.39 5.73 -10.41
N GLY A 79 -2.37 6.49 -10.80
CA GLY A 79 -1.29 5.96 -11.64
C GLY A 79 -0.25 5.20 -10.81
N PRO A 80 0.63 4.41 -11.45
CA PRO A 80 1.78 3.82 -10.78
C PRO A 80 2.67 4.89 -10.15
N TRP A 81 3.27 4.58 -8.99
CA TRP A 81 4.18 5.48 -8.27
C TRP A 81 3.56 6.86 -7.97
N PRO A 82 2.36 6.94 -7.36
CA PRO A 82 1.58 8.18 -7.23
C PRO A 82 2.21 9.26 -6.32
N TRP A 83 3.33 8.95 -5.68
CA TRP A 83 4.15 9.91 -4.93
C TRP A 83 5.31 10.49 -5.76
N SER A 84 5.42 10.12 -7.04
CA SER A 84 6.48 10.56 -7.94
C SER A 84 5.91 11.06 -9.27
N ASP A 85 6.54 12.07 -9.85
CA ASP A 85 6.23 12.54 -11.20
C ASP A 85 7.04 11.80 -12.28
N SER A 86 7.54 10.60 -11.97
CA SER A 86 8.50 9.89 -12.82
C SER A 86 7.90 9.27 -14.08
N GLY A 87 6.57 9.12 -14.16
CA GLY A 87 5.90 8.43 -15.27
C GLY A 87 6.32 6.96 -15.42
N ARG A 88 6.90 6.37 -14.38
CA ARG A 88 7.42 5.00 -14.41
C ARG A 88 6.27 4.00 -14.60
N PRO A 89 6.46 2.91 -15.38
CA PRO A 89 5.46 1.85 -15.49
C PRO A 89 5.26 1.14 -14.15
N ALA A 90 4.17 0.37 -14.05
CA ALA A 90 3.95 -0.53 -12.92
C ALA A 90 5.12 -1.51 -12.76
N ALA A 91 5.46 -1.86 -11.52
CA ALA A 91 6.44 -2.88 -11.18
C ALA A 91 5.84 -4.28 -11.35
N GLU A 92 6.66 -5.26 -11.71
CA GLU A 92 6.20 -6.66 -11.87
C GLU A 92 5.99 -7.38 -10.53
N SER A 93 6.68 -6.96 -9.46
CA SER A 93 6.62 -7.58 -8.14
C SER A 93 6.74 -6.56 -7.00
N ILE A 94 6.29 -6.95 -5.80
CA ILE A 94 6.50 -6.12 -4.59
C ILE A 94 8.00 -5.97 -4.26
N ALA A 95 8.82 -6.98 -4.57
CA ALA A 95 10.26 -6.90 -4.38
C ALA A 95 10.92 -5.84 -5.28
N ASP A 96 10.41 -5.63 -6.51
CA ASP A 96 10.86 -4.56 -7.39
C ASP A 96 10.47 -3.19 -6.84
N VAL A 97 9.27 -3.07 -6.28
CA VAL A 97 8.81 -1.87 -5.60
C VAL A 97 9.72 -1.50 -4.43
N ALA A 98 10.18 -2.48 -3.64
CA ALA A 98 11.04 -2.23 -2.48
C ALA A 98 12.49 -1.84 -2.82
N ARG A 99 12.94 -2.06 -4.07
CA ARG A 99 14.34 -1.82 -4.51
C ARG A 99 14.57 -0.43 -5.09
N THR A 100 13.57 0.45 -5.08
CA THR A 100 13.59 1.75 -5.77
C THR A 100 13.50 2.94 -4.85
#